data_AF-A0A6I1HTN2-F1
#
_entry.id   AF-A0A6I1HTN2-F1
#
_cell.length_a   1.000
_cell.length_b   1.000
_cell.length_c   1.000
_cell.angle_alpha   90.00
_cell.angle_beta   90.00
_cell.angle_gamma   90.00
#
_symmetry.space_group_name_H-M   'P 1'
#
loop_
_entity.id
_entity.type
_entity.pdbx_description
1 polymer ?
#
loop_
_entity_poly.entity_id
_entity_poly.type
_entity_poly.pdbx_seq_one_letter_code
_entity_poly.pdbx_strand_id
1 'polypeptide(L)'
;MKISLPHLLACAALVFSIPAGAADGAASALPGHYYLQGVMETGSELLLKKDGTFEWMLSYGNTDEQASGEWRLAGDLVTLVAGNGGKAPLFRVFEETEMNIQKPAEAGVWVAIVGFPRLGPMAGVEVKFEAQSGKTATAVSVANGDAIVSMPASERWVRAGLRRQGSKADYQWLAVPPERAQERLAAFAVTDPQWLRGQAFQKLALRVVQGGLKVDDADSGLARGLYAKPASKQ
;
A
#
# COMPACT_ATOMS: atom_id res chain seq x y z
N MET A 1 -27.83 -70.16 31.68
CA MET A 1 -29.03 -70.14 32.55
C MET A 1 -28.94 -68.89 33.43
N LYS A 2 -30.08 -68.21 33.67
CA LYS A 2 -30.27 -67.09 34.63
C LYS A 2 -29.59 -65.75 34.31
N ILE A 3 -30.45 -64.81 33.91
CA ILE A 3 -30.26 -63.37 33.75
C ILE A 3 -30.14 -62.72 35.14
N SER A 4 -29.36 -61.64 35.27
CA SER A 4 -29.73 -60.51 36.11
C SER A 4 -29.06 -59.22 35.62
N LEU A 5 -29.87 -58.19 35.36
CA LEU A 5 -29.45 -56.82 35.13
C LEU A 5 -29.97 -55.99 36.33
N PRO A 6 -29.23 -55.00 36.81
CA PRO A 6 -29.86 -53.69 36.83
C PRO A 6 -28.93 -52.52 36.46
N HIS A 7 -29.51 -51.61 35.68
CA HIS A 7 -29.31 -50.15 35.67
C HIS A 7 -28.22 -49.56 36.57
N LEU A 8 -27.31 -48.79 35.96
CA LEU A 8 -26.77 -47.56 36.56
C LEU A 8 -26.35 -46.55 35.49
N LEU A 9 -26.89 -45.33 35.68
CA LEU A 9 -26.66 -44.03 35.05
C LEU A 9 -25.86 -43.91 33.74
N ALA A 10 -26.50 -43.26 32.76
CA ALA A 10 -25.80 -42.56 31.69
C ALA A 10 -25.18 -41.25 32.22
N CYS A 11 -23.88 -41.06 32.01
CA CYS A 11 -23.23 -39.75 32.10
C CYS A 11 -22.72 -39.37 30.71
N ALA A 12 -23.54 -38.64 29.95
CA ALA A 12 -23.10 -38.00 28.73
C ALA A 12 -22.12 -36.88 29.10
N ALA A 13 -20.84 -37.07 28.76
CA ALA A 13 -19.83 -36.04 28.89
C ALA A 13 -20.08 -34.95 27.81
N LEU A 14 -20.94 -33.99 28.15
CA LEU A 14 -21.05 -32.73 27.44
C LEU A 14 -19.69 -32.03 27.51
N VAL A 15 -18.91 -32.13 26.43
CA VAL A 15 -17.78 -31.23 26.19
C VAL A 15 -18.38 -29.85 25.96
N PHE A 16 -18.50 -29.08 27.05
CA PHE A 16 -18.82 -27.66 26.97
C PHE A 16 -17.68 -26.96 26.24
N SER A 17 -17.92 -26.63 24.97
CA SER A 17 -17.12 -25.64 24.25
C SER A 17 -17.05 -24.37 25.10
N ILE A 18 -15.83 -23.98 25.47
CA ILE A 18 -15.59 -22.73 26.18
C ILE A 18 -16.13 -21.60 25.28
N PRO A 19 -17.01 -20.71 25.76
CA PRO A 19 -17.36 -19.53 25.00
C PRO A 19 -16.12 -18.65 24.90
N ALA A 20 -15.65 -18.41 23.67
CA ALA A 20 -14.66 -17.37 23.44
C ALA A 20 -15.20 -16.05 24.02
N GLY A 21 -14.40 -15.40 24.87
CA GLY A 21 -14.84 -14.23 25.63
C GLY A 21 -15.41 -13.16 24.71
N ALA A 22 -16.54 -12.58 25.11
CA ALA A 22 -17.23 -11.56 24.34
C ALA A 22 -16.27 -10.42 23.97
N ALA A 23 -16.06 -10.21 22.66
CA ALA A 23 -15.32 -9.08 22.12
C ALA A 23 -16.13 -7.77 22.24
N ASP A 24 -16.98 -7.61 23.26
CA ASP A 24 -18.03 -6.61 23.24
C ASP A 24 -17.49 -5.21 23.54
N GLY A 25 -17.83 -4.27 22.66
CA GLY A 25 -17.02 -3.07 22.41
C GLY A 25 -15.92 -3.24 21.34
N ALA A 26 -16.07 -4.21 20.41
CA ALA A 26 -15.16 -4.63 19.33
C ALA A 26 -14.55 -3.50 18.45
N ALA A 27 -13.63 -2.71 18.99
CA ALA A 27 -13.32 -1.37 18.47
C ALA A 27 -14.62 -0.52 18.28
N SER A 28 -15.56 -0.71 19.21
CA SER A 28 -16.87 -0.09 19.48
C SER A 28 -17.53 0.80 18.39
N ALA A 29 -17.97 0.30 17.24
CA ALA A 29 -17.75 -1.01 16.62
C ALA A 29 -17.44 -0.73 15.14
N LEU A 30 -16.19 -0.34 14.88
CA LEU A 30 -15.71 0.23 13.63
C LEU A 30 -16.42 1.57 13.29
N PRO A 31 -16.51 2.02 12.02
CA PRO A 31 -16.46 3.43 11.58
C PRO A 31 -16.41 4.56 12.63
N GLY A 32 -15.30 5.29 12.65
CA GLY A 32 -15.09 6.46 13.51
C GLY A 32 -13.63 6.89 13.58
N HIS A 33 -13.37 7.93 14.37
CA HIS A 33 -12.03 8.43 14.69
C HIS A 33 -11.43 7.66 15.87
N TYR A 34 -10.17 7.27 15.75
CA TYR A 34 -9.37 6.62 16.78
C TYR A 34 -8.05 7.36 16.93
N TYR A 35 -7.68 7.68 18.17
CA TYR A 35 -6.45 8.39 18.50
C TYR A 35 -5.47 7.43 19.15
N LEU A 36 -4.20 7.51 18.74
CA LEU A 36 -3.12 6.74 19.32
C LEU A 36 -2.88 7.14 20.78
N GLN A 37 -2.88 6.17 21.68
CA GLN A 37 -2.55 6.33 23.09
C GLN A 37 -1.40 5.41 23.48
N GLY A 38 -0.67 5.78 24.55
CA GLY A 38 0.42 4.96 25.09
C GLY A 38 1.76 5.07 24.35
N VAL A 39 1.88 5.98 23.38
CA VAL A 39 3.15 6.29 22.69
C VAL A 39 3.53 7.74 23.01
N MET A 40 4.75 7.96 23.49
CA MET A 40 5.26 9.28 23.86
C MET A 40 5.73 10.05 22.62
N GLU A 41 5.57 11.38 22.60
CA GLU A 41 6.02 12.29 21.52
C GLU A 41 5.45 12.01 20.11
N THR A 42 4.51 11.08 20.00
CA THR A 42 3.88 10.66 18.73
C THR A 42 2.38 10.93 18.78
N GLY A 43 1.90 11.86 17.95
CA GLY A 43 0.48 12.01 17.66
C GLY A 43 0.09 11.13 16.47
N SER A 44 -1.05 10.44 16.53
CA SER A 44 -1.60 9.77 15.35
C SER A 44 -3.10 9.58 15.45
N GLU A 45 -3.78 9.72 14.32
CA GLU A 45 -5.22 9.53 14.18
C GLU A 45 -5.50 8.55 13.04
N LEU A 46 -6.47 7.67 13.25
CA LEU A 46 -7.04 6.78 12.26
C LEU A 46 -8.54 7.05 12.17
N LEU A 47 -9.01 7.50 11.00
CA LEU A 47 -10.43 7.59 10.67
C LEU A 47 -10.82 6.38 9.80
N LEU A 48 -11.68 5.51 10.32
CA LEU A 48 -12.37 4.49 9.53
C LEU A 48 -13.73 5.04 9.08
N LYS A 49 -14.01 5.09 7.78
CA LYS A 49 -15.29 5.58 7.23
C LYS A 49 -16.25 4.43 6.93
N LYS A 50 -17.55 4.74 6.91
CA LYS A 50 -18.64 3.77 6.66
C LYS A 50 -18.67 3.20 5.24
N ASP A 51 -18.05 3.88 4.28
CA ASP A 51 -17.92 3.46 2.88
C ASP A 51 -16.80 2.45 2.63
N GLY A 52 -16.09 2.02 3.68
CA GLY A 52 -14.93 1.14 3.58
C GLY A 52 -13.61 1.87 3.26
N THR A 53 -13.58 3.21 3.28
CA THR A 53 -12.34 3.99 3.14
C THR A 53 -11.77 4.43 4.49
N PHE A 54 -10.46 4.70 4.54
CA PHE A 54 -9.79 5.22 5.73
C PHE A 54 -8.91 6.43 5.42
N GLU A 55 -8.67 7.23 6.45
CA GLU A 55 -7.61 8.25 6.50
C GLU A 55 -6.78 8.01 7.77
N TRP A 56 -5.48 8.21 7.68
CA TRP A 56 -4.52 8.02 8.77
C TRP A 56 -3.47 9.12 8.69
N MET A 57 -3.10 9.69 9.84
CA MET A 57 -1.95 10.58 9.97
C MET A 57 -1.10 10.18 11.18
N LEU A 58 0.18 10.55 11.13
CA LEU A 58 1.10 10.50 12.26
C LEU A 58 2.01 11.73 12.21
N SER A 59 2.23 12.34 13.38
CA SER A 59 3.23 13.39 13.58
C SER A 59 4.19 12.94 14.67
N TYR A 60 5.48 12.95 14.36
CA TYR A 60 6.57 12.68 15.30
C TYR A 60 7.71 13.67 15.05
N GLY A 61 8.02 14.51 16.04
CA GLY A 61 9.05 15.55 15.91
C GLY A 61 8.74 16.54 14.77
N ASN A 62 9.54 16.48 13.70
CA ASN A 62 9.37 17.29 12.48
C ASN A 62 9.04 16.41 11.25
N THR A 63 8.46 15.23 11.48
CA THR A 63 8.04 14.28 10.46
C THR A 63 6.54 14.07 10.54
N ASP A 64 5.84 14.44 9.48
CA ASP A 64 4.43 14.15 9.26
C ASP A 64 4.28 13.05 8.21
N GLU A 65 3.56 11.99 8.55
CA GLU A 65 3.23 10.88 7.69
C GLU A 65 1.71 10.79 7.52
N GLN A 66 1.26 10.32 6.35
CA GLN A 66 -0.16 10.10 6.08
C GLN A 66 -0.38 8.85 5.23
N ALA A 67 -1.58 8.28 5.32
CA ALA A 67 -2.04 7.21 4.46
C ALA A 67 -3.57 7.30 4.30
N SER A 68 -4.08 6.94 3.13
CA SER A 68 -5.52 6.87 2.88
C SER A 68 -5.81 5.80 1.83
N GLY A 69 -6.90 5.06 1.98
CA GLY A 69 -7.25 3.99 1.04
C GLY A 69 -8.48 3.20 1.50
N GLU A 70 -8.50 1.90 1.24
CA GLU A 70 -9.60 1.00 1.62
C GLU A 70 -9.26 0.23 2.91
N TRP A 71 -10.25 -0.06 3.76
CA TRP A 71 -10.10 -0.96 4.91
C TRP A 71 -11.09 -2.13 4.85
N ARG A 72 -10.71 -3.26 5.45
CA ARG A 72 -11.50 -4.49 5.51
C ARG A 72 -11.39 -5.10 6.90
N LEU A 73 -12.48 -5.71 7.40
CA LEU A 73 -12.47 -6.54 8.61
C LEU A 73 -12.56 -8.02 8.22
N ALA A 74 -11.73 -8.86 8.84
CA ALA A 74 -11.86 -10.31 8.79
C ALA A 74 -11.61 -10.89 10.19
N GLY A 75 -12.66 -11.35 10.87
CA GLY A 75 -12.57 -11.77 12.27
C GLY A 75 -12.21 -10.60 13.18
N ASP A 76 -11.12 -10.74 13.93
CA ASP A 76 -10.50 -9.69 14.76
C ASP A 76 -9.56 -8.76 13.96
N LEU A 77 -9.29 -9.03 12.68
CA LEU A 77 -8.25 -8.34 11.92
C LEU A 77 -8.81 -7.22 11.03
N VAL A 78 -8.51 -5.97 11.37
CA VAL A 78 -8.66 -4.81 10.48
C VAL A 78 -7.42 -4.71 9.59
N THR A 79 -7.62 -4.73 8.28
CA THR A 79 -6.57 -4.51 7.28
C THR A 79 -6.81 -3.17 6.59
N LEU A 80 -5.89 -2.23 6.73
CA LEU A 80 -5.82 -1.01 5.93
C LEU A 80 -4.97 -1.28 4.68
N VAL A 81 -5.43 -0.85 3.51
CA VAL A 81 -4.71 -0.93 2.23
C VAL A 81 -4.67 0.46 1.60
N ALA A 82 -3.51 1.09 1.67
CA ALA A 82 -3.31 2.49 1.30
C ALA A 82 -3.24 2.70 -0.23
N GLY A 83 -3.40 3.95 -0.67
CA GLY A 83 -3.57 4.30 -2.07
C GLY A 83 -4.91 3.79 -2.62
N ASN A 84 -4.95 3.38 -3.88
CA ASN A 84 -6.18 2.94 -4.56
C ASN A 84 -6.60 1.50 -4.18
N GLY A 85 -6.74 1.22 -2.88
CA GLY A 85 -7.28 -0.05 -2.35
C GLY A 85 -6.44 -1.30 -2.65
N GLY A 86 -5.16 -1.13 -2.99
CA GLY A 86 -4.28 -2.23 -3.43
C GLY A 86 -4.34 -2.54 -4.92
N LYS A 87 -5.10 -1.78 -5.72
CA LYS A 87 -5.01 -1.79 -7.19
C LYS A 87 -3.62 -1.27 -7.61
N ALA A 88 -3.12 -1.70 -8.75
CA ALA A 88 -1.89 -1.13 -9.30
C ALA A 88 -2.15 0.30 -9.84
N PRO A 89 -1.17 1.22 -9.79
CA PRO A 89 -1.23 2.44 -10.57
C PRO A 89 -1.30 2.09 -12.07
N LEU A 90 -2.12 2.82 -12.80
CA LEU A 90 -2.17 2.75 -14.26
C LEU A 90 -1.30 3.85 -14.86
N PHE A 91 -0.61 3.48 -15.94
CA PHE A 91 0.33 4.34 -16.64
C PHE A 91 -0.11 4.60 -18.07
N ARG A 92 0.31 5.73 -18.63
CA ARG A 92 0.37 5.99 -20.08
C ARG A 92 1.66 6.73 -20.41
N VAL A 93 2.03 6.85 -21.68
CA VAL A 93 3.09 7.79 -22.09
C VAL A 93 2.57 9.22 -21.90
N PHE A 94 3.45 10.16 -21.54
CA PHE A 94 3.14 11.60 -21.58
C PHE A 94 2.79 12.02 -23.01
N GLU A 95 1.85 12.95 -23.16
CA GLU A 95 1.64 13.65 -24.43
C GLU A 95 2.72 14.71 -24.64
N GLU A 96 3.00 15.10 -25.90
CA GLU A 96 4.00 16.13 -26.20
C GLU A 96 3.74 17.45 -25.46
N THR A 97 2.46 17.80 -25.24
CA THR A 97 2.06 19.01 -24.51
C THR A 97 2.29 18.93 -22.99
N GLU A 98 2.56 17.74 -22.47
CA GLU A 98 2.89 17.49 -21.06
C GLU A 98 4.41 17.38 -20.85
N MET A 99 5.16 17.17 -21.92
CA MET A 99 6.62 17.06 -21.90
C MET A 99 7.26 18.44 -21.70
N ASN A 100 7.81 18.68 -20.51
CA ASN A 100 8.65 19.85 -20.23
C ASN A 100 10.15 19.50 -20.17
N ILE A 101 10.56 18.42 -20.84
CA ILE A 101 11.96 17.99 -20.93
C ILE A 101 12.49 18.35 -22.32
N GLN A 102 13.57 19.14 -22.37
CA GLN A 102 14.13 19.67 -23.62
C GLN A 102 15.49 19.08 -23.98
N LYS A 103 16.13 18.32 -23.06
CA LYS A 103 17.47 17.76 -23.26
C LYS A 103 17.40 16.23 -23.42
N PRO A 104 17.86 15.67 -24.56
CA PRO A 104 18.07 14.23 -24.71
C PRO A 104 19.01 13.67 -23.63
N ALA A 105 18.81 12.41 -23.24
CA ALA A 105 19.75 11.69 -22.39
C ALA A 105 21.05 11.39 -23.13
N GLU A 106 22.15 11.18 -22.41
CA GLU A 106 23.46 10.93 -22.99
C GLU A 106 23.52 9.59 -23.75
N ALA A 107 24.49 9.45 -24.66
CA ALA A 107 24.64 8.21 -25.41
C ALA A 107 24.99 7.06 -24.46
N GLY A 108 24.21 5.99 -24.49
CA GLY A 108 24.35 4.85 -23.59
C GLY A 108 23.66 4.98 -22.22
N VAL A 109 22.90 6.06 -21.99
CA VAL A 109 22.03 6.23 -20.81
C VAL A 109 20.59 6.36 -21.27
N TRP A 110 19.67 5.59 -20.69
CA TRP A 110 18.23 5.73 -20.90
C TRP A 110 17.55 6.21 -19.61
N VAL A 111 16.61 7.16 -19.76
CA VAL A 111 15.90 7.80 -18.65
C VAL A 111 14.40 7.63 -18.82
N ALA A 112 13.76 6.94 -17.87
CA ALA A 112 12.32 6.94 -17.72
C ALA A 112 11.91 7.90 -16.60
N ILE A 113 11.05 8.87 -16.91
CA ILE A 113 10.53 9.82 -15.92
C ILE A 113 9.12 9.39 -15.56
N VAL A 114 8.84 9.14 -14.28
CA VAL A 114 7.51 8.71 -13.83
C VAL A 114 6.91 9.78 -12.94
N GLY A 115 5.66 10.15 -13.20
CA GLY A 115 4.98 11.19 -12.43
C GLY A 115 3.57 11.51 -12.91
N PHE A 116 3.06 12.63 -12.44
CA PHE A 116 1.73 13.14 -12.69
C PHE A 116 1.85 14.41 -13.54
N PRO A 117 1.20 14.49 -14.71
CA PRO A 117 1.26 15.67 -15.57
C PRO A 117 0.97 16.96 -14.80
N ARG A 118 1.92 17.90 -14.84
CA ARG A 118 1.88 19.22 -14.15
C ARG A 118 1.82 19.19 -12.62
N LEU A 119 1.79 18.02 -11.97
CA LEU A 119 1.58 17.89 -10.52
C LEU A 119 2.81 17.36 -9.77
N GLY A 120 3.74 16.68 -10.45
CA GLY A 120 5.03 16.32 -9.89
C GLY A 120 5.46 14.86 -10.13
N PRO A 121 6.61 14.44 -9.61
CA PRO A 121 7.15 13.09 -9.84
C PRO A 121 6.47 12.00 -9.00
N MET A 122 6.71 10.73 -9.35
CA MET A 122 6.35 9.56 -8.55
C MET A 122 7.55 8.63 -8.36
N ALA A 123 8.02 8.50 -7.13
CA ALA A 123 9.06 7.55 -6.72
C ALA A 123 8.51 6.13 -6.49
N GLY A 124 9.40 5.13 -6.51
CA GLY A 124 9.08 3.73 -6.20
C GLY A 124 8.34 2.99 -7.31
N VAL A 125 8.43 3.44 -8.56
CA VAL A 125 7.93 2.72 -9.74
C VAL A 125 9.10 1.98 -10.38
N GLU A 126 9.00 0.66 -10.44
CA GLU A 126 9.95 -0.19 -11.13
C GLU A 126 9.67 -0.12 -12.64
N VAL A 127 10.67 0.34 -13.39
CA VAL A 127 10.64 0.45 -14.85
C VAL A 127 11.59 -0.58 -15.44
N LYS A 128 11.04 -1.54 -16.18
CA LYS A 128 11.78 -2.49 -17.00
C LYS A 128 11.88 -1.96 -18.43
N PHE A 129 13.08 -1.57 -18.82
CA PHE A 129 13.42 -1.10 -20.15
C PHE A 129 13.63 -2.29 -21.08
N GLU A 130 13.11 -2.24 -22.29
CA GLU A 130 13.36 -3.25 -23.33
C GLU A 130 13.88 -2.62 -24.61
N ALA A 131 14.99 -3.17 -25.10
CA ALA A 131 15.66 -2.78 -26.33
C ALA A 131 15.12 -3.51 -27.55
N GLN A 132 15.37 -2.96 -28.75
CA GLN A 132 15.05 -3.60 -30.03
C GLN A 132 15.68 -5.00 -30.18
N SER A 133 16.82 -5.26 -29.54
CA SER A 133 17.47 -6.58 -29.49
C SER A 133 16.80 -7.58 -28.53
N GLY A 134 15.80 -7.16 -27.75
CA GLY A 134 15.23 -7.92 -26.64
C GLY A 134 16.03 -7.83 -25.33
N LYS A 135 17.18 -7.12 -25.31
CA LYS A 135 17.93 -6.84 -24.08
C LYS A 135 17.08 -6.00 -23.12
N THR A 136 17.09 -6.34 -21.83
CA THR A 136 16.35 -5.58 -20.80
C THR A 136 17.23 -5.14 -19.65
N ALA A 137 16.94 -3.96 -19.10
CA ALA A 137 17.47 -3.48 -17.83
C ALA A 137 16.31 -3.00 -16.95
N THR A 138 16.53 -2.84 -15.64
CA THR A 138 15.49 -2.40 -14.71
C THR A 138 16.08 -1.39 -13.73
N ALA A 139 15.31 -0.33 -13.45
CA ALA A 139 15.58 0.64 -12.39
C ALA A 139 14.28 1.01 -11.68
N VAL A 140 14.38 1.64 -10.51
CA VAL A 140 13.24 2.16 -9.76
C VAL A 140 13.29 3.68 -9.76
N SER A 141 12.15 4.34 -9.98
CA SER A 141 12.09 5.80 -9.95
C SER A 141 12.43 6.34 -8.56
N VAL A 142 13.34 7.31 -8.50
CA VAL A 142 13.73 7.97 -7.24
C VAL A 142 12.84 9.19 -6.96
N ALA A 143 13.16 9.99 -5.94
CA ALA A 143 12.33 11.11 -5.47
C ALA A 143 11.97 12.15 -6.56
N ASN A 144 12.81 12.33 -7.59
CA ASN A 144 12.56 13.22 -8.72
C ASN A 144 11.78 12.56 -9.88
N GLY A 145 11.39 11.29 -9.75
CA GLY A 145 10.65 10.52 -10.75
C GLY A 145 11.54 9.74 -11.73
N ASP A 146 12.86 9.94 -11.72
CA ASP A 146 13.75 9.30 -12.70
C ASP A 146 14.08 7.85 -12.31
N ALA A 147 13.86 6.94 -13.25
CA ALA A 147 14.50 5.63 -13.30
C ALA A 147 15.53 5.65 -14.44
N ILE A 148 16.79 5.35 -14.14
CA ILE A 148 17.92 5.51 -15.08
C ILE A 148 18.65 4.18 -15.23
N VAL A 149 18.96 3.79 -16.48
CA VAL A 149 19.75 2.59 -16.79
C VAL A 149 20.86 2.89 -17.80
N SER A 150 21.99 2.20 -17.65
CA SER A 150 23.01 2.15 -18.71
C SER A 150 22.64 1.08 -19.73
N MET A 151 22.76 1.41 -21.02
CA MET A 151 22.57 0.51 -22.15
C MET A 151 23.69 0.71 -23.18
N PRO A 152 24.07 -0.30 -23.99
CA PRO A 152 24.96 -0.07 -25.12
C PRO A 152 24.39 1.00 -26.06
N ALA A 153 25.20 1.94 -26.54
CA ALA A 153 24.74 3.04 -27.39
C ALA A 153 24.19 2.59 -28.77
N SER A 154 24.40 1.33 -29.15
CA SER A 154 23.81 0.70 -30.34
C SER A 154 22.38 0.18 -30.12
N GLU A 155 21.90 0.08 -28.87
CA GLU A 155 20.53 -0.33 -28.57
C GLU A 155 19.56 0.83 -28.82
N ARG A 156 18.34 0.50 -29.27
CA ARG A 156 17.20 1.41 -29.32
C ARG A 156 16.13 0.97 -28.33
N TRP A 157 15.61 1.88 -27.52
CA TRP A 157 14.51 1.61 -26.60
C TRP A 157 13.21 1.43 -27.39
N VAL A 158 12.45 0.36 -27.14
CA VAL A 158 11.20 0.07 -27.85
C VAL A 158 9.97 0.03 -26.95
N ARG A 159 10.10 -0.43 -25.71
CA ARG A 159 9.00 -0.40 -24.71
C ARG A 159 9.50 -0.33 -23.28
N ALA A 160 8.63 0.10 -22.39
CA ALA A 160 8.83 0.11 -20.95
C ALA A 160 7.73 -0.70 -20.27
N GLY A 161 8.10 -1.57 -19.33
CA GLY A 161 7.19 -2.25 -18.43
C GLY A 161 7.19 -1.52 -17.09
N LEU A 162 6.03 -1.09 -16.59
CA LEU A 162 5.92 -0.33 -15.34
C LEU A 162 5.08 -1.07 -14.29
N ARG A 163 5.51 -1.01 -13.02
CA ARG A 163 4.75 -1.46 -11.84
C ARG A 163 5.30 -0.81 -10.56
N ARG A 164 4.60 -0.93 -9.43
CA ARG A 164 5.17 -0.55 -8.11
C ARG A 164 6.37 -1.44 -7.77
N GLN A 165 7.42 -0.85 -7.21
CA GLN A 165 8.56 -1.57 -6.63
C GLN A 165 8.07 -2.63 -5.63
N GLY A 166 8.65 -3.83 -5.71
CA GLY A 166 8.28 -4.96 -4.85
C GLY A 166 6.93 -5.63 -5.19
N SER A 167 6.17 -5.11 -6.16
CA SER A 167 4.96 -5.78 -6.64
C SER A 167 5.29 -7.07 -7.38
N LYS A 168 4.48 -8.10 -7.15
CA LYS A 168 4.51 -9.36 -7.92
C LYS A 168 3.58 -9.36 -9.14
N ALA A 169 2.83 -8.27 -9.35
CA ALA A 169 1.99 -8.13 -10.54
C ALA A 169 2.83 -8.06 -11.82
N ASP A 170 2.21 -8.40 -12.94
CA ASP A 170 2.78 -8.20 -14.27
C ASP A 170 3.06 -6.72 -14.54
N TYR A 171 4.03 -6.45 -15.41
CA TYR A 171 4.31 -5.10 -15.86
C TYR A 171 3.20 -4.62 -16.80
N GLN A 172 2.75 -3.38 -16.62
CA GLN A 172 2.04 -2.69 -17.68
C GLN A 172 3.04 -2.27 -18.76
N TRP A 173 2.98 -2.91 -19.92
CA TRP A 173 3.86 -2.61 -21.05
C TRP A 173 3.32 -1.45 -21.90
N LEU A 174 4.14 -0.44 -22.10
CA LEU A 174 3.88 0.71 -22.95
C LEU A 174 4.96 0.83 -24.03
N ALA A 175 4.56 0.99 -25.29
CA ALA A 175 5.49 1.30 -26.37
C ALA A 175 6.13 2.67 -26.14
N VAL A 176 7.42 2.80 -26.41
CA VAL A 176 8.12 4.11 -26.38
C VAL A 176 8.04 4.72 -27.77
N PRO A 177 7.55 5.97 -27.92
CA PRO A 177 7.48 6.63 -29.22
C PRO A 177 8.87 6.75 -29.88
N PRO A 178 9.00 6.57 -31.22
CA PRO A 178 10.29 6.57 -31.92
C PRO A 178 11.18 7.79 -31.67
N GLU A 179 10.56 8.96 -31.48
CA GLU A 179 11.17 10.26 -31.16
C GLU A 179 11.77 10.28 -29.74
N ARG A 180 11.01 9.83 -28.74
CA ARG A 180 11.47 9.65 -27.35
C ARG A 180 12.58 8.60 -27.26
N ALA A 181 12.48 7.52 -28.05
CA ALA A 181 13.55 6.53 -28.19
C ALA A 181 14.85 7.10 -28.80
N GLN A 182 14.75 8.04 -29.74
CA GLN A 182 15.90 8.74 -30.32
C GLN A 182 16.56 9.72 -29.31
N GLU A 183 15.75 10.33 -28.45
CA GLU A 183 16.20 11.16 -27.33
C GLU A 183 16.72 10.36 -26.13
N ARG A 184 16.52 9.02 -26.14
CA ARG A 184 16.81 8.08 -25.02
C ARG A 184 16.08 8.45 -23.71
N LEU A 185 14.97 9.16 -23.83
CA LEU A 185 14.23 9.72 -22.71
C LEU A 185 12.73 9.60 -22.98
N ALA A 186 11.96 9.09 -22.03
CA ALA A 186 10.51 9.01 -22.13
C ALA A 186 9.87 9.25 -20.76
N ALA A 187 8.72 9.93 -20.73
CA ALA A 187 7.95 10.13 -19.51
C ALA A 187 6.66 9.31 -19.50
N PHE A 188 6.28 8.82 -18.32
CA PHE A 188 5.13 7.95 -18.09
C PHE A 188 4.22 8.54 -17.02
N ALA A 189 3.00 8.89 -17.43
CA ALA A 189 2.00 9.55 -16.61
C ALA A 189 1.24 8.50 -15.80
N VAL A 190 1.22 8.69 -14.48
CA VAL A 190 0.34 7.98 -13.55
C VAL A 190 -1.05 8.60 -13.68
N THR A 191 -2.03 7.82 -14.12
CA THR A 191 -3.35 8.37 -14.51
C THR A 191 -4.31 8.58 -13.33
N ASP A 192 -3.99 8.02 -12.18
CA ASP A 192 -4.82 8.06 -10.97
C ASP A 192 -4.22 9.00 -9.91
N PRO A 193 -4.82 10.18 -9.64
CA PRO A 193 -4.29 11.16 -8.72
C PRO A 193 -4.31 10.72 -7.25
N GLN A 194 -4.96 9.60 -6.88
CA GLN A 194 -4.86 9.07 -5.51
C GLN A 194 -3.41 8.71 -5.14
N TRP A 195 -2.56 8.42 -6.12
CA TRP A 195 -1.14 8.13 -5.95
C TRP A 195 -0.25 9.35 -5.70
N LEU A 196 -0.76 10.59 -5.83
CA LEU A 196 -0.01 11.82 -5.50
C LEU A 196 0.28 11.93 -4.00
N ARG A 197 -0.63 11.40 -3.18
CA ARG A 197 -0.44 11.39 -1.73
C ARG A 197 0.61 10.33 -1.41
N GLY A 198 1.73 10.76 -0.82
CA GLY A 198 2.65 9.84 -0.14
C GLY A 198 1.87 8.96 0.83
N GLN A 199 2.12 7.66 0.79
CA GLN A 199 1.48 6.67 1.65
C GLN A 199 2.55 6.11 2.60
N ALA A 200 2.41 6.37 3.90
CA ALA A 200 3.33 5.93 4.95
C ALA A 200 3.56 4.40 4.95
N PHE A 201 2.51 3.65 4.60
CA PHE A 201 2.53 2.21 4.40
C PHE A 201 1.74 1.85 3.13
N GLN A 202 1.93 0.64 2.60
CA GLN A 202 1.03 0.07 1.58
C GLN A 202 -0.09 -0.76 2.22
N LYS A 203 0.23 -1.43 3.33
CA LYS A 203 -0.71 -2.22 4.12
C LYS A 203 -0.36 -2.06 5.60
N LEU A 204 -1.36 -1.86 6.45
CA LEU A 204 -1.23 -1.92 7.91
C LEU A 204 -2.30 -2.86 8.45
N ALA A 205 -1.89 -3.79 9.32
CA ALA A 205 -2.80 -4.69 10.01
C ALA A 205 -3.00 -4.21 11.46
N LEU A 206 -4.23 -4.26 11.96
CA LEU A 206 -4.56 -3.97 13.35
C LEU A 206 -5.51 -5.05 13.88
N ARG A 207 -5.24 -5.58 15.06
CA ARG A 207 -6.21 -6.40 15.79
C ARG A 207 -7.20 -5.52 16.53
N VAL A 208 -8.46 -5.92 16.48
CA VAL A 208 -9.49 -5.53 17.42
C VAL A 208 -9.15 -6.14 18.77
N VAL A 209 -8.89 -5.27 19.75
CA VAL A 209 -8.60 -5.66 21.14
C VAL A 209 -9.55 -4.94 22.09
N GLN A 210 -9.55 -5.34 23.36
CA GLN A 210 -10.32 -4.61 24.38
C GLN A 210 -9.87 -3.15 24.42
N GLY A 211 -10.81 -2.22 24.21
CA GLY A 211 -10.57 -0.77 24.24
C GLY A 211 -10.16 -0.12 22.91
N GLY A 212 -9.89 -0.86 21.83
CA GLY A 212 -9.53 -0.23 20.56
C GLY A 212 -8.90 -1.13 19.51
N LEU A 213 -8.08 -0.53 18.65
CA LEU A 213 -7.30 -1.19 17.60
C LEU A 213 -5.81 -1.16 17.95
N LYS A 214 -5.12 -2.29 17.82
CA LYS A 214 -3.69 -2.41 18.09
C LYS A 214 -2.96 -2.92 16.86
N VAL A 215 -1.84 -2.29 16.49
CA VAL A 215 -1.06 -2.71 15.31
C VAL A 215 -0.61 -4.17 15.45
N ASP A 216 -0.89 -4.98 14.42
CA ASP A 216 -0.59 -6.42 14.33
C ASP A 216 0.75 -6.68 13.63
N ASP A 217 1.76 -5.94 14.06
CA ASP A 217 3.16 -6.02 13.64
C ASP A 217 4.00 -5.64 14.85
N ALA A 218 4.78 -6.58 15.40
CA ALA A 218 5.55 -6.38 16.62
C ALA A 218 6.80 -5.51 16.43
N ASP A 219 7.29 -5.40 15.19
CA ASP A 219 8.48 -4.61 14.84
C ASP A 219 8.12 -3.14 14.57
N SER A 220 6.83 -2.83 14.40
CA SER A 220 6.33 -1.45 14.29
C SER A 220 6.49 -0.68 15.59
N GLY A 221 7.01 0.55 15.52
CA GLY A 221 7.04 1.48 16.66
C GLY A 221 5.65 1.76 17.27
N LEU A 222 4.59 1.55 16.49
CA LEU A 222 3.19 1.73 16.89
C LEU A 222 2.61 0.51 17.63
N ALA A 223 3.29 -0.64 17.64
CA ALA A 223 2.86 -1.88 18.29
C ALA A 223 2.63 -1.75 19.80
N ARG A 224 3.25 -0.75 20.43
CA ARG A 224 3.11 -0.45 21.87
C ARG A 224 1.86 0.37 22.18
N GLY A 225 1.33 1.09 21.20
CA GLY A 225 0.17 1.96 21.38
C GLY A 225 -1.16 1.25 21.20
N LEU A 226 -2.23 2.00 21.51
CA LEU A 226 -3.62 1.61 21.28
C LEU A 226 -4.34 2.75 20.57
N TYR A 227 -4.92 2.48 19.39
CA TYR A 227 -5.84 3.40 18.72
C TYR A 227 -7.22 3.28 19.38
N ALA A 228 -7.58 4.24 20.22
CA ALA A 228 -8.82 4.25 20.98
C ALA A 228 -9.76 5.36 20.50
N LYS A 229 -11.08 5.12 20.52
CA LYS A 229 -12.07 6.18 20.29
C LYS A 229 -12.00 7.21 21.42
N PRO A 230 -12.29 8.50 21.17
CA PRO A 230 -12.39 9.49 22.23
C PRO A 230 -13.48 9.09 23.22
N ALA A 231 -13.24 9.29 24.52
CA ALA A 231 -14.22 9.02 25.56
C ALA A 231 -15.48 9.86 25.33
N SER A 232 -16.65 9.22 25.35
CA SER A 232 -17.93 9.92 25.24
C SER A 232 -18.11 10.85 26.43
N LYS A 233 -18.21 12.17 26.18
CA LYS A 233 -18.76 13.08 27.18
C LYS A 233 -20.25 12.76 27.34
N GLN A 234 -20.61 12.24 28.51
CA GLN A 234 -22.00 12.19 28.99
C GLN A 234 -22.47 13.60 29.39
#